data_AF-A0A7W0WSN5-F1
#
_entry.id   AF-A0A7W0WSN5-F1
#
_cell.length_a   1.000
_cell.length_b   1.000
_cell.length_c   1.000
_cell.angle_alpha   90.00
_cell.angle_beta   90.00
_cell.angle_gamma   90.00
#
_symmetry.space_group_name_H-M   'P 1'
#
loop_
_entity.id
_entity.type
_entity.pdbx_description
1 polymer ?
#
loop_
_entity_poly.entity_id
_entity_poly.type
_entity_poly.pdbx_seq_one_letter_code
_entity_poly.pdbx_strand_id
1 'polypeptide(L)'
;MTRFTYQGLLALVEGDHDLIEHLVDEGLIERRENDRVIIDVDVVLCARTLWRDLDVEWPGIEVILRMREELAAARRRIAELEAQLEGDAR
;
A
#
# COMPACT_ATOMS: atom_id res chain seq x y z
N MET A 1 3.02 7.94 0.49
CA MET A 1 4.32 7.33 0.82
C MET A 1 4.97 8.05 2.00
N THR A 2 5.39 7.28 3.00
CA THR A 2 5.97 7.73 4.26
C THR A 2 7.35 7.11 4.45
N ARG A 3 8.29 7.85 5.05
CA ARG A 3 9.64 7.36 5.34
C ARG A 3 9.69 6.74 6.74
N PHE A 4 10.27 5.55 6.84
CA PHE A 4 10.51 4.85 8.09
C PHE A 4 11.98 4.39 8.17
N THR A 5 12.45 4.09 9.38
CA THR A 5 13.60 3.19 9.57
C THR A 5 13.11 1.75 9.49
N TYR A 6 14.00 0.78 9.21
CA TYR A 6 13.59 -0.64 9.24
C TYR A 6 13.03 -1.03 10.61
N GLN A 7 13.66 -0.59 11.70
CA GLN A 7 13.12 -0.84 13.05
C GLN A 7 11.74 -0.20 13.28
N GLY A 8 11.50 0.99 12.75
CA GLY A 8 10.19 1.65 12.85
C GLY A 8 9.11 0.91 12.06
N LEU A 9 9.45 0.40 10.88
CA LEU A 9 8.57 -0.46 10.11
C LEU A 9 8.29 -1.77 10.85
N LEU A 10 9.31 -2.40 11.42
CA LEU A 10 9.17 -3.63 12.17
C LEU A 10 8.23 -3.48 13.37
N ALA A 11 8.34 -2.36 14.09
CA ALA A 11 7.41 -2.03 15.17
C ALA A 11 5.98 -1.82 14.66
N LEU A 12 5.80 -1.18 13.50
CA LEU A 12 4.49 -0.96 12.87
C LEU A 12 3.77 -2.27 12.53
N VAL A 13 4.51 -3.29 12.12
CA VAL A 13 3.97 -4.62 11.78
C VAL A 13 4.09 -5.63 12.93
N GLU A 14 4.29 -5.15 14.16
CA GLU A 14 4.36 -5.97 15.37
C GLU A 14 5.41 -7.10 15.31
N GLY A 15 6.54 -6.85 14.64
CA GLY A 15 7.65 -7.79 14.55
C GLY A 15 7.58 -8.78 13.38
N ASP A 16 6.61 -8.63 12.48
CA ASP A 16 6.40 -9.52 11.33
C ASP A 16 7.46 -9.32 10.23
N HIS A 17 8.57 -10.05 10.34
CA HIS A 17 9.68 -9.97 9.39
C HIS A 17 9.30 -10.58 8.03
N ASP A 18 8.58 -11.70 8.04
CA ASP A 18 8.16 -12.40 6.83
C ASP A 18 7.32 -11.46 5.95
N LEU A 19 6.37 -10.73 6.55
CA LEU A 19 5.60 -9.70 5.86
C LEU A 19 6.49 -8.66 5.19
N ILE A 20 7.51 -8.16 5.89
CA ILE A 20 8.41 -7.15 5.33
C ILE A 20 9.22 -7.72 4.16
N GLU A 21 9.70 -8.96 4.26
CA GLU A 21 10.44 -9.62 3.18
C GLU A 21 9.57 -9.77 1.94
N HIS A 22 8.37 -10.30 2.07
CA HIS A 22 7.44 -10.42 0.96
C HIS A 22 7.09 -9.06 0.33
N LEU A 23 6.82 -8.03 1.14
CA LEU A 23 6.53 -6.69 0.61
C LEU A 23 7.74 -6.03 -0.07
N VAL A 24 8.96 -6.40 0.29
CA VAL A 24 10.18 -5.97 -0.41
C VAL A 24 10.33 -6.71 -1.73
N ASP A 25 10.08 -8.02 -1.75
CA ASP A 25 10.17 -8.84 -2.95
C ASP A 25 9.15 -8.40 -4.02
N GLU A 26 7.95 -8.00 -3.59
CA GLU A 26 6.92 -7.39 -4.46
C GLU A 26 7.23 -5.94 -4.85
N GLY A 27 8.31 -5.35 -4.35
CA GLY A 27 8.67 -3.95 -4.62
C GLY A 27 7.75 -2.89 -3.98
N LEU A 28 6.86 -3.30 -3.08
CA LEU A 28 5.94 -2.42 -2.34
C LEU A 28 6.66 -1.64 -1.23
N ILE A 29 7.82 -2.13 -0.79
CA ILE A 29 8.74 -1.44 0.11
C ILE A 29 10.03 -1.12 -0.64
N GLU A 30 10.31 0.18 -0.81
CA GLU A 30 11.58 0.62 -1.36
C GLU A 30 12.62 0.75 -0.25
N ARG A 31 13.62 -0.12 -0.27
CA ARG A 31 14.82 0.03 0.57
C ARG A 31 15.71 1.15 0.02
N ARG A 32 16.16 2.03 0.90
CA ARG A 32 17.10 3.13 0.61
C ARG A 32 18.38 2.95 1.42
N GLU A 33 19.41 3.70 1.05
CA GLU A 33 20.66 3.76 1.83
C GLU A 33 20.40 4.21 3.28
N ASN A 34 21.26 3.75 4.20
CA ASN A 34 21.21 4.09 5.64
C ASN A 34 19.95 3.62 6.38
N ASP A 35 19.52 2.38 6.15
CA ASP A 35 18.42 1.73 6.91
C ASP A 35 17.04 2.42 6.78
N ARG A 36 16.87 3.22 5.73
CA ARG A 36 15.61 3.92 5.46
C ARG A 36 14.77 3.12 4.47
N VAL A 37 13.47 3.07 4.74
CA VAL A 37 12.48 2.48 3.84
C VAL A 37 11.43 3.52 3.48
N ILE A 38 10.97 3.50 2.24
CA ILE A 38 9.83 4.29 1.79
C ILE A 38 8.69 3.31 1.57
N ILE A 39 7.58 3.56 2.24
CA ILE A 39 6.42 2.67 2.23
C ILE A 39 5.14 3.43 1.98
N ASP A 40 4.13 2.72 1.48
CA ASP A 40 2.75 3.12 1.67
C ASP A 40 2.19 2.39 2.91
N VAL A 41 1.89 3.15 3.97
CA VAL A 41 1.43 2.60 5.25
C VAL A 41 0.10 1.84 5.09
N ASP A 42 -0.78 2.33 4.22
CA ASP A 42 -2.09 1.71 3.99
C ASP A 42 -1.97 0.40 3.21
N VAL A 43 -0.91 0.26 2.41
CA VAL A 43 -0.60 -1.01 1.73
C VAL A 43 -0.03 -2.01 2.74
N VAL A 44 0.95 -1.60 3.54
CA VAL A 44 1.60 -2.45 4.55
C VAL A 44 0.58 -3.00 5.54
N LEU A 45 -0.25 -2.14 6.13
CA LEU A 45 -1.25 -2.56 7.13
C LEU A 45 -2.35 -3.43 6.50
N CYS A 46 -2.76 -3.14 5.27
CA CYS A 46 -3.74 -3.97 4.59
C CYS A 46 -3.20 -5.36 4.26
N ALA A 47 -1.96 -5.45 3.77
CA ALA A 47 -1.30 -6.74 3.52
C ALA A 47 -1.17 -7.54 4.81
N ARG A 48 -0.79 -6.89 5.92
CA ARG A 48 -0.73 -7.52 7.24
C ARG A 48 -2.08 -8.12 7.64
N THR A 49 -3.15 -7.34 7.56
CA THR A 49 -4.50 -7.81 7.96
C THR A 49 -4.98 -8.93 7.05
N LEU A 50 -4.80 -8.81 5.74
CA LEU A 50 -5.18 -9.88 4.81
C LEU A 50 -4.43 -11.17 5.13
N TRP A 51 -3.14 -11.09 5.42
CA TRP A 51 -2.33 -12.27 5.67
C TRP A 51 -2.56 -12.87 7.06
N ARG A 52 -2.40 -12.07 8.11
CA ARG A 52 -2.35 -12.55 9.50
C ARG A 52 -3.73 -12.66 10.15
N ASP A 53 -4.65 -11.76 9.81
CA ASP A 53 -5.96 -11.73 10.47
C ASP A 53 -7.03 -12.49 9.66
N LEU A 54 -6.91 -12.50 8.33
CA LEU A 54 -7.90 -13.08 7.42
C LEU A 54 -7.42 -14.35 6.70
N ASP A 55 -6.18 -14.79 6.95
CA ASP A 55 -5.60 -16.01 6.39
C ASP A 55 -5.69 -16.09 4.86
N VAL A 56 -5.49 -14.94 4.20
CA VAL A 56 -5.47 -14.86 2.74
C VAL A 56 -4.08 -15.22 2.24
N GLU A 57 -4.03 -16.17 1.33
CA GLU A 57 -2.80 -16.55 0.63
C GLU A 57 -2.21 -15.37 -0.16
N TRP A 58 -0.89 -15.28 -0.23
CA TRP A 58 -0.17 -14.15 -0.83
C TRP A 58 -0.64 -13.76 -2.25
N PRO A 59 -0.89 -14.70 -3.19
CA PRO A 59 -1.42 -14.33 -4.51
C PRO A 59 -2.79 -13.64 -4.45
N GLY A 60 -3.61 -13.97 -3.44
CA GLY A 60 -4.87 -13.27 -3.19
C GLY A 60 -4.66 -11.84 -2.70
N ILE A 61 -3.64 -11.63 -1.86
CA ILE A 61 -3.26 -10.30 -1.35
C ILE A 61 -2.82 -9.41 -2.51
N GLU A 62 -1.96 -9.90 -3.40
CA GLU A 62 -1.51 -9.16 -4.59
C GLU A 62 -2.70 -8.66 -5.44
N VAL A 63 -3.65 -9.55 -5.71
CA VAL A 63 -4.86 -9.22 -6.47
C VAL A 63 -5.65 -8.12 -5.76
N ILE A 64 -5.86 -8.25 -4.44
CA ILE A 64 -6.61 -7.26 -3.67
C ILE A 64 -5.90 -5.91 -3.66
N LEU A 65 -4.58 -5.87 -3.45
CA LEU A 65 -3.80 -4.65 -3.46
C LEU A 65 -3.85 -3.95 -4.82
N ARG A 66 -3.74 -4.70 -5.92
CA ARG A 66 -3.91 -4.18 -7.27
C ARG A 66 -5.31 -3.62 -7.49
N MET A 67 -6.35 -4.35 -7.10
CA MET A 67 -7.73 -3.87 -7.22
C MET A 67 -7.97 -2.58 -6.43
N ARG A 68 -7.32 -2.41 -5.27
CA ARG A 68 -7.38 -1.15 -4.51
C ARG A 68 -6.76 0.01 -5.27
N GLU A 69 -5.62 -0.20 -5.93
CA GLU A 69 -4.97 0.82 -6.76
C GLU A 69 -5.86 1.22 -7.96
N GLU A 70 -6.39 0.23 -8.68
CA GLU A 70 -7.29 0.44 -9.82
C GLU A 70 -8.55 1.21 -9.38
N LEU A 71 -9.13 0.87 -8.23
CA LEU A 71 -10.27 1.57 -7.67
C LEU A 71 -9.93 3.02 -7.26
N ALA A 72 -8.77 3.26 -6.66
CA ALA A 72 -8.32 4.60 -6.32
C ALA A 72 -8.11 5.46 -7.57
N ALA A 73 -7.53 4.88 -8.64
CA ALA A 73 -7.37 5.54 -9.92
C ALA A 73 -8.73 5.88 -10.57
N ALA A 74 -9.68 4.94 -10.56
CA ALA A 74 -11.02 5.16 -11.06
C ALA A 74 -11.74 6.30 -10.31
N ARG A 75 -11.63 6.33 -8.98
CA ARG A 75 -12.20 7.40 -8.13
C ARG A 75 -11.60 8.77 -8.44
N ARG A 76 -10.27 8.85 -8.63
CA ARG A 76 -9.61 10.10 -9.06
C ARG A 76 -10.14 10.56 -10.41
N ARG A 77 -10.30 9.62 -11.36
CA ARG A 77 -10.82 9.94 -12.69
C ARG A 77 -12.25 10.46 -12.67
N ILE A 78 -13.10 9.88 -11.83
CA ILE A 78 -14.48 10.36 -11.63
C ILE A 78 -14.46 11.79 -11.07
N ALA A 79 -13.69 12.06 -10.02
CA ALA A 79 -13.59 13.38 -9.42
C ALA A 79 -13.07 14.45 -10.41
N GLU A 80 -12.13 14.10 -11.29
CA GLU A 80 -11.67 14.98 -12.37
C GLU A 80 -12.79 15.32 -13.36
N LEU A 81 -13.59 14.32 -13.76
CA LEU A 81 -14.70 14.52 -14.69
C LEU A 81 -15.82 15.35 -14.06
N GLU A 82 -16.13 15.13 -12.79
CA GLU A 82 -17.11 15.92 -12.03
C GLU A 82 -16.66 17.39 -11.94
N ALA A 83 -15.39 17.65 -11.62
CA ALA A 83 -14.84 19.00 -11.57
C ALA A 83 -14.86 19.73 -12.93
N GLN A 84 -14.66 18.99 -14.04
CA GLN A 84 -14.77 19.55 -15.39
C GLN A 84 -16.22 19.96 -15.70
N LEU A 85 -17.18 19.09 -15.40
CA LEU A 85 -18.61 19.37 -15.63
C LEU A 85 -19.12 20.55 -14.79
N GLU A 86 -18.65 20.70 -13.55
CA GLU A 86 -18.97 21.85 -12.70
C GLU A 86 -18.29 23.15 -13.14
N GLY A 87 -17.09 23.06 -13.71
CA GLY A 87 -16.34 24.19 -14.26
C GLY A 87 -16.95 24.74 -15.56
N ASP A 88 -17.41 23.86 -16.44
CA ASP A 88 -18.04 24.22 -17.73
C ASP A 88 -19.47 24.79 -17.56
N ALA A 89 -20.07 24.62 -16.37
CA ALA A 89 -21.40 25.15 -16.04
C ALA A 89 -21.38 26.59 -15.48
N ARG A 90 -20.21 27.23 -15.35
CA ARG A 90 -20.03 28.62 -14.90
C ARG A 90 -19.60 29.54 -16.04
#